data_AF-A0A7X8Z5Z2-F1
#
_entry.id   AF-A0A7X8Z5Z2-F1
#
_cell.length_a   1.000
_cell.length_b   1.000
_cell.length_c   1.000
_cell.angle_alpha   90.00
_cell.angle_beta   90.00
_cell.angle_gamma   90.00
#
_symmetry.space_group_name_H-M   'P 1'
#
loop_
_entity.id
_entity.type
_entity.pdbx_description
1 polymer ?
#
loop_
_entity_poly.entity_id
_entity_poly.type
_entity_poly.pdbx_seq_one_letter_code
_entity_poly.pdbx_strand_id
1 'polypeptide(L)' 'DLGIMLFTAAVLFQVITLPVEFNASSRALYMLENAGFLSRGTEIQGARKVLSAAALTYLAATAMAVMQLLRLLLLRGSRD' A
#
# COMPACT_ATOMS: atom_id res chain seq x y z
N ASP A 1 -21.75 2.19 -15.33
CA ASP A 1 -20.56 1.63 -16.03
C ASP A 1 -19.36 2.55 -16.05
N LEU A 2 -19.48 3.82 -16.47
CA LEU A 2 -18.35 4.76 -16.47
C LEU A 2 -17.64 4.87 -15.12
N GLY A 3 -18.39 4.95 -14.02
CA GLY A 3 -17.81 4.97 -12.67
C GLY A 3 -17.03 3.70 -12.30
N ILE A 4 -17.48 2.53 -12.75
CA ILE A 4 -16.77 1.26 -12.53
C ILE A 4 -15.48 1.23 -13.34
N MET A 5 -15.51 1.70 -14.60
CA MET A 5 -14.31 1.79 -15.44
C MET A 5 -13.26 2.72 -14.82
N LEU A 6 -13.66 3.92 -14.39
CA LEU A 6 -12.76 4.87 -13.73
C LEU A 6 -12.20 4.31 -12.41
N PHE A 7 -13.05 3.66 -11.60
CA PHE A 7 -12.61 3.04 -10.36
C PHE A 7 -11.66 1.86 -10.59
N THR A 8 -11.90 1.07 -11.63
CA THR A 8 -10.99 -0.01 -12.06
C THR A 8 -9.63 0.56 -12.43
N ALA A 9 -9.57 1.66 -13.19
CA ALA A 9 -8.33 2.32 -13.53
C ALA A 9 -7.57 2.82 -12.27
N ALA A 10 -8.29 3.38 -11.29
CA ALA A 10 -7.70 3.80 -10.02
C ALA A 10 -7.14 2.61 -9.21
N VAL A 11 -7.87 1.51 -9.12
CA VAL A 11 -7.42 0.28 -8.43
C VAL A 11 -6.19 -0.31 -9.13
N LEU A 12 -6.18 -0.36 -10.46
CA LEU A 12 -5.04 -0.83 -11.24
C LEU A 12 -3.81 0.05 -10.99
N PHE A 13 -3.97 1.37 -10.99
CA PHE A 13 -2.89 2.29 -10.67
C PHE A 13 -2.32 1.99 -9.28
N GLN A 14 -3.18 1.86 -8.27
CA GLN A 14 -2.78 1.55 -6.89
C GLN A 14 -1.97 0.25 -6.80
N VAL A 15 -2.40 -0.81 -7.51
CA VAL A 15 -1.70 -2.10 -7.55
C VAL A 15 -0.34 -2.00 -8.24
N ILE A 16 -0.25 -1.23 -9.33
CA ILE A 16 1.00 -1.03 -10.08
C ILE A 16 2.00 -0.19 -9.28
N THR A 17 1.54 0.79 -8.50
CA THR A 17 2.42 1.65 -7.68
C THR A 17 2.77 1.01 -6.34
N LEU A 18 2.05 -0.02 -5.91
CA LEU A 18 2.31 -0.73 -4.67
C LEU A 18 3.78 -1.13 -4.43
N PRO A 19 4.55 -1.65 -5.41
CA PRO A 19 5.97 -1.98 -5.23
C PRO A 19 6.84 -0.77 -4.90
N VAL A 20 6.49 0.44 -5.35
CA VAL A 20 7.28 1.64 -5.05
C VAL A 20 7.18 2.03 -3.58
N GLU A 21 6.06 1.74 -2.93
CA GLU A 21 5.84 1.99 -1.50
C GLU A 21 6.67 1.03 -0.63
N PHE A 22 6.75 -0.25 -1.00
CA PHE A 22 7.63 -1.21 -0.32
C PHE A 22 9.12 -0.85 -0.48
N ASN A 23 9.50 -0.38 -1.67
CA ASN A 23 10.84 0.11 -1.92
C ASN A 23 11.12 1.37 -1.06
N ALA A 24 10.19 2.31 -0.98
CA ALA A 24 10.32 3.51 -0.17
C ALA A 24 10.59 3.19 1.32
N SER A 25 9.82 2.28 1.92
CA SER A 25 10.06 1.84 3.30
C SER A 25 11.43 1.17 3.49
N SER A 26 11.86 0.35 2.52
CA SER A 26 13.18 -0.32 2.56
C SER A 26 14.34 0.68 2.42
N ARG A 27 14.20 1.65 1.51
CA ARG A 27 15.18 2.72 1.32
C ARG A 27 15.26 3.64 2.52
N ALA A 28 14.12 3.99 3.13
CA ALA A 28 14.07 4.79 4.34
C ALA A 28 14.82 4.10 5.50
N LEU A 29 14.67 2.77 5.65
CA LEU A 29 15.42 2.01 6.64
C LEU A 29 16.93 2.08 6.41
N TYR A 30 17.36 1.89 5.16
CA TYR A 30 18.77 2.01 4.80
C TYR A 30 19.32 3.42 5.09
N MET A 31 18.55 4.47 4.80
CA MET A 31 18.94 5.84 5.12
C MET A 31 19.05 6.08 6.63
N LEU A 32 18.12 5.55 7.42
CA LEU A 32 18.16 5.65 8.89
C LEU A 32 19.34 4.89 9.51
N GLU A 33 19.66 3.69 8.99
CA GLU A 33 20.81 2.89 9.42
C GLU A 33 22.15 3.61 9.14
N ASN A 34 22.25 4.33 8.02
CA ASN A 34 23.50 4.98 7.59
C ASN A 34 23.68 6.43 8.03
N ALA A 35 22.59 7.17 8.26
CA ALA A 35 22.66 8.58 8.61
C ALA A 35 23.02 8.85 10.09
N GLY A 36 23.14 7.80 10.91
CA GLY A 36 23.50 7.92 12.33
C GLY A 36 22.43 8.58 13.20
N PHE A 37 21.19 8.72 12.69
CA PHE A 37 20.08 9.35 13.43
C PHE A 37 19.50 8.47 14.54
N LEU A 38 19.75 7.16 14.50
CA LEU A 38 19.22 6.20 15.47
C LEU A 38 20.37 5.43 16.12
N SER A 39 20.25 5.17 17.42
CA SER A 39 21.16 4.30 18.15
C SER A 39 21.12 2.89 17.57
N ARG A 40 22.31 2.34 17.28
CA ARG A 40 22.43 0.97 16.76
C ARG A 40 21.83 -0.02 17.76
N GLY A 41 20.78 -0.74 17.32
CA GLY A 41 20.09 -1.73 18.14
C GLY A 41 18.58 -1.49 18.20
N THR A 42 18.09 -1.05 19.36
CA THR A 42 16.66 -0.97 19.70
C THR A 42 15.88 0.02 18.84
N GLU A 43 16.42 1.20 18.55
CA GLU A 43 15.73 2.22 17.77
C GLU A 43 15.60 1.84 16.29
N ILE A 44 16.63 1.22 15.71
CA ILE A 44 16.60 0.69 14.34
C ILE A 44 15.53 -0.40 14.19
N GLN A 45 15.42 -1.31 15.16
CA GLN A 45 14.35 -2.33 15.16
C GLN A 45 12.95 -1.70 15.26
N GLY A 46 12.80 -0.68 16.12
CA GLY A 46 11.56 0.08 16.22
C GLY A 46 11.19 0.75 14.90
N ALA A 47 12.14 1.45 14.28
CA ALA A 47 11.95 2.09 12.99
C ALA A 47 11.58 1.09 11.88
N ARG A 48 12.22 -0.09 11.86
CA ARG A 48 11.88 -1.19 10.93
C ARG A 48 10.44 -1.64 11.09
N LYS A 49 9.96 -1.78 12.32
CA LYS A 49 8.59 -2.19 12.60
C LYS A 49 7.59 -1.13 12.12
N VAL A 50 7.87 0.15 12.38
CA VAL A 50 7.02 1.27 11.96
C VAL A 50 6.99 1.42 10.44
N LEU A 51 8.15 1.43 9.77
CA LEU A 51 8.25 1.58 8.32
C LEU A 51 7.62 0.39 7.57
N SER A 52 7.75 -0.83 8.11
CA SER A 52 7.05 -1.99 7.58
C SER A 52 5.53 -1.86 7.75
N ALA A 53 5.06 -1.42 8.92
CA ALA A 53 3.64 -1.21 9.18
C ALA A 53 3.04 -0.11 8.28
N ALA A 54 3.81 0.94 7.98
CA ALA A 54 3.39 1.99 7.05
C ALA A 54 3.16 1.43 5.63
N ALA A 55 4.08 0.59 5.12
CA ALA A 55 3.90 -0.08 3.82
C ALA A 55 2.68 -1.03 3.83
N LEU A 56 2.47 -1.77 4.93
CA LEU A 56 1.30 -2.64 5.08
C LEU A 56 -0.03 -1.87 5.07
N THR A 57 -0.04 -0.61 5.51
CA THR A 57 -1.24 0.25 5.46
C THR A 57 -1.66 0.52 4.02
N TYR A 58 -0.69 0.77 3.12
CA TYR A 58 -0.95 0.95 1.69
C TYR A 58 -1.46 -0.34 1.03
N LEU A 59 -0.90 -1.49 1.42
CA LEU A 59 -1.37 -2.80 0.98
C LEU A 59 -2.82 -3.06 1.42
N ALA A 60 -3.16 -2.76 2.68
CA ALA A 60 -4.51 -2.90 3.19
C ALA A 60 -5.50 -1.99 2.44
N ALA A 61 -5.13 -0.74 2.17
CA ALA A 61 -5.95 0.18 1.37
C ALA A 61 -6.19 -0.36 -0.06
N THR A 62 -5.16 -0.93 -0.68
CA THR A 62 -5.26 -1.54 -2.01
C THR A 62 -6.17 -2.77 -2.00
N ALA A 63 -6.03 -3.65 -1.00
CA ALA A 63 -6.91 -4.80 -0.84
C ALA A 63 -8.38 -4.39 -0.62
N MET A 64 -8.61 -3.35 0.18
CA MET A 64 -9.95 -2.77 0.38
C MET A 64 -10.53 -2.21 -0.92
N ALA A 65 -9.73 -1.51 -1.72
CA ALA A 65 -10.17 -0.96 -3.00
C ALA A 65 -10.55 -2.08 -3.99
N VAL A 66 -9.77 -3.17 -4.03
CA VAL A 66 -10.09 -4.37 -4.82
C VAL A 66 -11.41 -5.00 -4.35
N MET A 67 -11.62 -5.15 -3.04
CA MET A 67 -12.87 -5.70 -2.49
C MET A 67 -14.09 -4.83 -2.82
N GLN A 68 -13.94 -3.49 -2.79
CA GLN A 68 -15.00 -2.58 -3.23
C GLN A 68 -15.28 -2.71 -4.73
N LEU A 69 -14.26 -2.90 -5.57
CA LEU A 69 -14.44 -3.08 -7.00
C LEU A 69 -15.21 -4.38 -7.29
N LEU A 70 -14.82 -5.48 -6.64
CA LEU A 70 -15.53 -6.76 -6.71
C LEU A 70 -16.99 -6.60 -6.29
N ARG A 71 -17.25 -5.90 -5.17
CA ARG A 71 -18.61 -5.60 -4.72
C ARG A 71 -19.42 -4.84 -5.77
N LEU A 72 -18.85 -3.81 -6.40
CA LEU A 72 -19.54 -3.03 -7.45
C LEU A 72 -19.88 -3.89 -8.68
N LEU A 73 -18.98 -4.79 -9.08
CA LEU A 73 -19.20 -5.71 -10.20
C LEU A 73 -20.32 -6.72 -9.89
N LEU A 74 -20.35 -7.29 -8.68
CA LEU A 74 -21.41 -8.20 -8.25
C LEU A 74 -22.78 -7.50 -8.20
N LEU A 75 -22.85 -6.27 -7.66
CA LEU A 75 -24.10 -5.49 -7.63
C LEU A 75 -24.59 -5.12 -9.04
N ARG A 76 -23.68 -4.91 -10.00
CA ARG A 76 -24.06 -4.66 -11.40
C ARG A 76 -24.77 -5.89 -12.00
N GLY A 77 -24.17 -7.07 -11.87
CA GLY A 77 -24.74 -8.31 -12.41
C GLY A 77 -26.03 -8.79 -11.73
N SER A 78 -26.38 -8.24 -10.57
CA SER A 78 -27.64 -8.52 -9.87
C SER A 78 -28.78 -7.55 -10.25
N ARG A 79 -28.49 -6.49 -11.00
CA ARG A 79 -29.46 -5.47 -11.44
C ARG A 79 -29.98 -5.69 -12.86
N ASP A 80 -29.28 -6.51 -13.63
CA ASP A 80 -29.66 -7.00 -14.96
C ASP A 80 -30.36 -8.36 -14.83
#